data_AF-A0A2A5VQ08-F1
#
_entry.id   AF-A0A2A5VQ08-F1
#
_cell.length_a   1.000
_cell.length_b   1.000
_cell.length_c   1.000
_cell.angle_alpha   90.00
_cell.angle_beta   90.00
_cell.angle_gamma   90.00
#
_symmetry.space_group_name_H-M   'P 1'
#
loop_
_entity.id
_entity.type
_entity.pdbx_description
1 polymer ?
#
loop_
_entity_poly.entity_id
_entity_poly.type
_entity_poly.pdbx_seq_one_letter_code
_entity_poly.pdbx_strand_id
1 'polypeptide(L)'
;MAHCPYCMSPNPASSNICYSCGRVVLGTRGMTVRVGAPIPGGELVHRARRGPPPGLNVRRGGRRRDKKKKSNVRTMVLVVAIAFLFLFTPAQERISNQLEKWLDSILDEFGPAREYPVYATYTAERNVNLYNPHSQTISFNYELPIPALRTDFGHSEFGHELVDGTPNPVVTLQDITSMVVHTEGGGNFVLIPLNNEYLIEDDAIALDSTSEIFWPPVGQNSDRCSVGRCVIWQGDISPGEFITLVVTYDVVGSSFTWWGGDRAPDEAPRSSLGFSMDSSNSGTYADYQRSGQLNTMYDQFGVHKEWYDRDPGPSRNWAIDGTNGVVVELANEIASGLSGDSQDDPYAFAHAAFIKIRDSIVYSQGLAPARGGPSCIDDGRGDCDEQSNAWMSLLRTRNIPAWYEFGPMTDGQFSTWEPHAWANTILPFDTDWCNSQGITLDSCFIEGEVDVVNNRWLLHAPTTMTEWIETPSSLGEAAYDFYRPLSIGCANCWAESWETIGEPEIMGGTYRVPERIGE
;
A
#
# COMPACT_ATOMS: atom_id res chain seq x y z
N MET A 1 16.63 -16.26 20.00
CA MET A 1 15.34 -15.88 19.40
C MET A 1 15.61 -14.60 18.65
N ALA A 2 15.35 -14.56 17.35
CA ALA A 2 15.34 -13.30 16.62
C ALA A 2 14.04 -12.58 17.01
N HIS A 3 14.01 -11.26 16.94
CA HIS A 3 12.74 -10.53 17.01
C HIS A 3 12.34 -10.21 15.56
N CYS A 4 11.05 -10.20 15.28
CA CYS A 4 10.56 -9.67 14.02
C CYS A 4 10.97 -8.20 13.90
N PRO A 5 11.59 -7.74 12.79
CA PRO A 5 11.96 -6.33 12.64
C PRO A 5 10.73 -5.43 12.60
N TYR A 6 9.58 -5.97 12.18
CA TYR A 6 8.36 -5.19 11.98
C TYR A 6 7.50 -4.99 13.24
N CYS A 7 7.48 -5.95 14.18
CA CYS A 7 6.62 -5.86 15.37
C CYS A 7 7.35 -6.18 16.68
N MET A 8 8.68 -6.37 16.60
CA MET A 8 9.57 -6.70 17.71
C MET A 8 9.16 -7.93 18.53
N SER A 9 8.21 -8.72 18.04
CA SER A 9 7.76 -9.94 18.72
C SER A 9 8.78 -11.06 18.56
N PRO A 10 8.98 -11.91 19.58
CA PRO A 10 9.89 -13.04 19.50
C PRO A 10 9.51 -13.97 18.34
N ASN A 11 10.45 -14.21 17.43
CA ASN A 11 10.26 -15.08 16.28
C ASN A 11 11.36 -16.17 16.20
N PRO A 12 11.06 -17.38 15.71
CA PRO A 12 12.10 -18.38 15.46
C PRO A 12 13.09 -17.84 14.42
N ALA A 13 14.40 -17.97 14.67
CA ALA A 13 15.44 -17.42 13.81
C ALA A 13 15.48 -18.04 12.39
N SER A 14 14.81 -19.16 12.17
CA SER A 14 14.65 -19.82 10.87
C SER A 14 13.26 -19.60 10.26
N SER A 15 12.43 -18.73 10.86
CA SER A 15 11.09 -18.47 10.35
C SER A 15 11.14 -17.31 9.37
N ASN A 16 10.72 -17.58 8.14
CA ASN A 16 10.54 -16.55 7.13
C ASN A 16 9.30 -15.70 7.40
N ILE A 17 8.47 -16.04 8.39
CA ILE A 17 7.25 -15.30 8.77
C ILE A 17 7.22 -15.06 10.28
N CYS A 18 6.77 -13.89 10.71
CA CYS A 18 6.48 -13.56 12.08
C CYS A 18 5.09 -14.07 12.43
N TYR A 19 5.02 -15.05 13.31
CA TYR A 19 3.75 -15.61 13.76
C TYR A 19 2.93 -14.69 14.66
N SER A 20 3.47 -13.50 15.00
CA SER A 20 2.78 -12.51 15.84
C SER A 20 2.15 -11.37 15.06
N CYS A 21 2.76 -10.93 13.95
CA CYS A 21 2.20 -9.87 13.09
C CYS A 21 1.96 -10.34 11.64
N GLY A 22 2.03 -11.64 11.39
CA GLY A 22 1.83 -12.24 10.06
C GLY A 22 2.92 -11.95 9.02
N ARG A 23 3.86 -11.04 9.26
CA ARG A 23 4.81 -10.56 8.22
C ARG A 23 5.91 -11.51 7.86
N VAL A 24 6.27 -11.54 6.58
CA VAL A 24 7.48 -12.24 6.13
C VAL A 24 8.71 -11.49 6.65
N VAL A 25 9.52 -12.14 7.49
CA VAL A 25 10.76 -11.59 8.10
C VAL A 25 11.96 -11.68 7.14
N LEU A 26 11.77 -12.39 6.03
CA LEU A 26 12.74 -12.58 4.94
C LEU A 26 11.98 -12.76 3.62
N GLY A 27 11.92 -11.71 2.79
CA GLY A 27 11.55 -11.81 1.38
C GLY A 27 10.20 -11.20 0.98
N THR A 28 10.22 -9.93 0.59
CA THR A 28 9.19 -9.22 -0.20
C THR A 28 9.34 -9.42 -1.70
N ARG A 29 9.98 -10.54 -2.09
CA ARG A 29 10.33 -10.86 -3.47
C ARG A 29 9.12 -11.02 -4.40
N GLY A 30 7.88 -11.09 -3.88
CA GLY A 30 6.67 -11.26 -4.70
C GLY A 30 6.53 -10.13 -5.70
N MET A 31 6.41 -8.89 -5.21
CA MET A 31 6.28 -7.71 -6.06
C MET A 31 7.53 -7.41 -6.88
N THR A 32 8.74 -7.56 -6.30
CA THR A 32 10.00 -7.42 -7.05
C THR A 32 10.11 -8.38 -8.23
N VAL A 33 9.44 -9.54 -8.20
CA VAL A 33 9.44 -10.50 -9.33
C VAL A 33 8.39 -10.14 -10.39
N ARG A 34 7.39 -9.32 -10.04
CA ARG A 34 6.30 -8.91 -10.95
C ARG A 34 6.63 -7.66 -11.73
N VAL A 35 7.32 -6.71 -11.09
CA VAL A 35 7.88 -5.54 -11.78
C VAL A 35 8.93 -6.07 -12.76
N GLY A 36 8.94 -5.63 -14.01
CA GLY A 36 10.01 -5.96 -14.96
C GLY A 36 9.53 -6.47 -16.32
N ALA A 37 10.43 -7.15 -17.04
CA ALA A 37 10.24 -7.45 -18.45
C ALA A 37 9.12 -8.45 -18.75
N PRO A 38 8.31 -8.23 -19.81
CA PRO A 38 7.25 -9.16 -20.18
C PRO A 38 7.81 -10.54 -20.54
N ILE A 39 7.29 -11.59 -19.89
CA ILE A 39 7.65 -12.99 -20.17
C ILE A 39 7.04 -13.40 -21.52
N PRO A 40 7.82 -13.82 -22.54
CA PRO A 40 7.25 -14.32 -23.77
C PRO A 40 6.56 -15.67 -23.54
N GLY A 41 5.24 -15.73 -23.75
CA GLY A 41 4.46 -16.96 -23.76
C GLY A 41 3.84 -17.33 -22.42
N GLY A 42 2.54 -17.10 -22.29
CA GLY A 42 1.73 -17.60 -21.18
C GLY A 42 1.67 -19.13 -21.16
N GLU A 43 1.94 -19.69 -19.99
CA GLU A 43 1.31 -20.85 -19.33
C GLU A 43 2.30 -21.41 -18.30
N LEU A 44 2.31 -20.83 -17.09
CA LEU A 44 2.68 -21.62 -15.92
C LEU A 44 1.38 -22.14 -15.30
N VAL A 45 0.90 -23.26 -15.85
CA VAL A 45 -0.17 -24.06 -15.23
C VAL A 45 0.35 -24.59 -13.89
N HIS A 46 0.20 -23.80 -12.82
CA HIS A 46 0.49 -24.26 -11.48
C HIS A 46 -0.72 -24.99 -10.92
N ARG A 47 -0.65 -26.32 -10.96
CA ARG A 47 -1.56 -27.21 -10.22
C ARG A 47 -1.70 -26.73 -8.77
N ALA A 48 -2.95 -26.55 -8.34
CA ALA A 48 -3.31 -26.32 -6.95
C ALA A 48 -2.55 -27.26 -6.01
N ARG A 49 -1.67 -26.71 -5.18
CA ARG A 49 -1.10 -27.44 -4.05
C ARG A 49 -2.16 -27.54 -2.97
N ARG A 50 -2.83 -28.69 -2.89
CA ARG A 50 -3.62 -29.06 -1.72
C ARG A 50 -2.74 -28.97 -0.48
N GLY A 51 -3.13 -28.12 0.47
CA GLY A 51 -2.57 -28.12 1.81
C GLY A 51 -2.73 -29.49 2.48
N PRO A 52 -1.89 -29.81 3.48
CA PRO A 52 -2.03 -31.07 4.20
C PRO A 52 -3.40 -31.13 4.89
N PRO A 53 -4.11 -32.27 4.84
CA PRO A 53 -5.43 -32.41 5.43
C PRO A 53 -5.39 -32.27 6.97
N PRO A 54 -6.48 -31.79 7.59
CA PRO A 54 -6.51 -31.56 9.04
C PRO A 54 -6.40 -32.89 9.79
N GLY A 55 -5.47 -33.01 10.75
CA GLY A 55 -5.48 -34.10 11.74
C GLY A 55 -4.20 -34.93 11.92
N LEU A 56 -3.08 -34.61 11.27
CA LEU A 56 -1.83 -35.38 11.43
C LEU A 56 -0.82 -34.70 12.39
N ASN A 57 -0.85 -35.15 13.64
CA ASN A 57 0.19 -34.89 14.64
C ASN A 57 1.54 -35.52 14.23
N VAL A 58 2.42 -34.74 13.62
CA VAL A 58 3.82 -35.16 13.40
C VAL A 58 4.62 -34.93 14.68
N ARG A 59 4.65 -35.94 15.56
CA ARG A 59 5.62 -36.03 16.65
C ARG A 59 7.01 -36.29 16.06
N ARG A 60 7.95 -35.35 16.19
CA ARG A 60 9.39 -35.62 16.07
C ARG A 60 10.12 -35.31 17.38
N GLY A 61 10.56 -36.41 18.00
CA GLY A 61 11.83 -36.61 18.72
C GLY A 61 12.38 -35.47 19.56
N GLY A 62 12.32 -35.65 20.89
CA GLY A 62 12.86 -34.72 21.86
C GLY A 62 14.38 -34.70 22.00
N ARG A 63 14.90 -33.53 22.38
CA ARG A 63 16.10 -33.37 23.20
C ARG A 63 15.76 -32.41 24.34
N ARG A 64 15.74 -32.96 25.56
CA ARG A 64 15.62 -32.20 26.82
C ARG A 64 16.80 -31.24 26.91
N ARG A 65 16.52 -29.93 26.97
CA ARG A 65 17.47 -28.90 27.39
C ARG A 65 16.85 -28.16 28.57
N ASP A 66 17.67 -27.97 29.60
CA ASP A 66 17.27 -27.51 30.93
C ASP A 66 16.53 -26.17 30.94
N LYS A 67 15.53 -26.08 31.82
CA LYS A 67 14.73 -24.87 32.07
C LYS A 67 15.61 -23.80 32.74
N LYS A 68 16.08 -22.81 31.97
CA LYS A 68 16.39 -21.49 32.53
C LYS A 68 15.07 -20.75 32.74
N LYS A 69 14.62 -20.63 33.99
CA LYS A 69 13.58 -19.68 34.39
C LYS A 69 14.09 -18.26 34.08
N LYS A 70 13.60 -17.66 32.99
CA LYS A 70 13.52 -16.21 32.85
C LYS A 70 12.08 -15.82 33.16
N SER A 71 11.90 -15.00 34.18
CA SER A 71 10.60 -14.48 34.59
C SER A 71 10.07 -13.52 33.53
N ASN A 72 9.03 -13.95 32.80
CA ASN A 72 8.19 -13.06 31.99
C ASN A 72 7.28 -12.25 32.93
N VAL A 73 7.85 -11.26 33.62
CA VAL A 73 7.08 -10.38 34.50
C VAL A 73 5.96 -9.67 33.70
N ARG A 74 6.23 -9.32 32.42
CA ARG A 74 5.25 -8.67 31.53
C ARG A 74 4.05 -9.55 31.18
N THR A 75 4.28 -10.81 30.79
CA THR A 75 3.18 -11.78 30.54
C THR A 75 2.46 -12.17 31.82
N MET A 76 3.18 -12.19 32.96
CA MET A 76 2.57 -12.51 34.25
C MET A 76 1.66 -11.38 34.75
N VAL A 77 2.02 -10.11 34.55
CA VAL A 77 1.18 -8.97 34.95
C VAL A 77 -0.13 -8.96 34.16
N LEU A 78 -0.10 -9.17 32.85
CA LEU A 78 -1.29 -9.25 32.01
C LEU A 78 -2.20 -10.43 32.43
N VAL A 79 -1.62 -11.62 32.62
CA VAL A 79 -2.36 -12.82 33.05
C VAL A 79 -2.92 -12.65 34.46
N VAL A 80 -2.20 -11.98 35.37
CA VAL A 80 -2.67 -11.69 36.73
C VAL A 80 -3.78 -10.65 36.72
N ALA A 81 -3.72 -9.63 35.87
CA ALA A 81 -4.79 -8.63 35.72
C ALA A 81 -6.08 -9.28 35.19
N ILE A 82 -5.97 -10.12 34.14
CA ILE A 82 -7.10 -10.89 33.59
C ILE A 82 -7.66 -11.84 34.65
N ALA A 83 -6.80 -12.58 35.37
CA ALA A 83 -7.23 -13.50 36.42
C ALA A 83 -7.87 -12.81 37.63
N PHE A 84 -7.41 -11.62 38.01
CA PHE A 84 -8.02 -10.83 39.09
C PHE A 84 -9.45 -10.40 38.71
N LEU A 85 -9.71 -10.11 37.44
CA LEU A 85 -11.01 -9.65 36.98
C LEU A 85 -12.06 -10.77 36.88
N PHE A 86 -11.64 -11.99 36.54
CA PHE A 86 -12.55 -13.15 36.56
C PHE A 86 -12.94 -13.64 37.97
N LEU A 87 -12.27 -13.17 39.03
CA LEU A 87 -12.52 -13.58 40.42
C LEU A 87 -13.51 -12.69 41.18
N PHE A 88 -13.97 -11.55 40.63
CA PHE A 88 -14.94 -10.67 41.27
C PHE A 88 -16.31 -10.71 40.56
N THR A 89 -17.18 -11.63 41.01
CA THR A 89 -18.42 -12.05 40.33
C THR A 89 -19.74 -11.57 40.95
N PRO A 90 -20.03 -10.26 41.14
CA PRO A 90 -21.46 -9.89 41.20
C PRO A 90 -21.88 -8.59 40.50
N ALA A 91 -21.15 -8.08 39.51
CA ALA A 91 -21.57 -6.86 38.80
C ALA A 91 -21.27 -6.88 37.29
N GLN A 92 -21.51 -8.02 36.63
CA GLN A 92 -21.05 -8.28 35.26
C GLN A 92 -21.65 -7.40 34.15
N GLU A 93 -22.87 -6.85 34.28
CA GLU A 93 -23.49 -6.10 33.16
C GLU A 93 -23.15 -4.61 33.11
N ARG A 94 -22.88 -3.95 34.25
CA ARG A 94 -22.38 -2.56 34.27
C ARG A 94 -20.87 -2.49 34.19
N ILE A 95 -20.19 -3.56 34.62
CA ILE A 95 -18.75 -3.69 34.53
C ILE A 95 -18.35 -4.12 33.12
N SER A 96 -19.12 -4.93 32.37
CA SER A 96 -18.73 -5.35 31.01
C SER A 96 -18.37 -4.19 30.10
N ASN A 97 -19.21 -3.17 29.99
CA ASN A 97 -18.95 -2.04 29.10
C ASN A 97 -17.82 -1.13 29.60
N GLN A 98 -17.57 -1.08 30.92
CA GLN A 98 -16.42 -0.36 31.48
C GLN A 98 -15.13 -1.20 31.40
N LEU A 99 -15.26 -2.52 31.39
CA LEU A 99 -14.18 -3.50 31.36
C LEU A 99 -13.71 -3.76 29.92
N GLU A 100 -14.61 -3.78 28.94
CA GLU A 100 -14.28 -3.73 27.52
C GLU A 100 -13.52 -2.45 27.21
N LYS A 101 -14.04 -1.27 27.59
CA LYS A 101 -13.31 0.01 27.44
C LYS A 101 -11.95 0.03 28.13
N TRP A 102 -11.84 -0.61 29.30
CA TRP A 102 -10.57 -0.70 30.04
C TRP A 102 -9.61 -1.73 29.41
N LEU A 103 -10.12 -2.85 28.89
CA LEU A 103 -9.34 -3.85 28.17
C LEU A 103 -8.86 -3.31 26.82
N ASP A 104 -9.72 -2.60 26.08
CA ASP A 104 -9.38 -1.91 24.83
C ASP A 104 -8.29 -0.88 25.09
N SER A 105 -8.45 -0.03 26.10
CA SER A 105 -7.42 0.94 26.51
C SER A 105 -6.08 0.26 26.89
N ILE A 106 -6.11 -0.92 27.51
CA ILE A 106 -4.89 -1.67 27.82
C ILE A 106 -4.30 -2.35 26.58
N LEU A 107 -5.11 -2.86 25.66
CA LEU A 107 -4.65 -3.45 24.41
C LEU A 107 -4.08 -2.37 23.48
N ASP A 108 -4.62 -1.17 23.52
CA ASP A 108 -4.05 -0.01 22.81
C ASP A 108 -2.69 0.37 23.37
N GLU A 109 -2.58 0.44 24.69
CA GLU A 109 -1.35 0.86 25.34
C GLU A 109 -0.29 -0.25 25.38
N PHE A 110 -0.67 -1.54 25.43
CA PHE A 110 0.28 -2.64 25.66
C PHE A 110 0.19 -3.80 24.65
N GLY A 111 -0.75 -3.76 23.71
CA GLY A 111 -0.89 -4.74 22.63
C GLY A 111 0.12 -4.54 21.49
N PRO A 112 0.16 -5.48 20.52
CA PRO A 112 0.95 -5.29 19.32
C PRO A 112 0.46 -4.05 18.57
N ALA A 113 1.39 -3.17 18.21
CA ALA A 113 1.11 -1.97 17.44
C ALA A 113 2.26 -1.71 16.48
N ARG A 114 1.97 -0.95 15.43
CA ARG A 114 2.97 -0.43 14.52
C ARG A 114 3.33 0.98 14.92
N GLU A 115 4.60 1.31 14.81
CA GLU A 115 5.10 2.65 15.09
C GLU A 115 5.44 3.34 13.79
N TYR A 116 4.92 4.55 13.62
CA TYR A 116 5.17 5.39 12.44
C TYR A 116 5.75 6.73 12.88
N PRO A 117 6.68 7.32 12.11
CA PRO A 117 7.16 8.67 12.35
C PRO A 117 6.07 9.69 12.07
N VAL A 118 5.99 10.75 12.87
CA VAL A 118 5.12 11.89 12.56
C VAL A 118 5.64 12.62 11.33
N TYR A 119 6.94 12.91 11.28
CA TYR A 119 7.63 13.50 10.14
C TYR A 119 8.98 12.81 9.93
N ALA A 120 9.41 12.67 8.68
CA ALA A 120 10.75 12.19 8.37
C ALA A 120 11.34 12.91 7.15
N THR A 121 12.63 13.22 7.21
CA THR A 121 13.43 13.63 6.06
C THR A 121 14.53 12.60 5.84
N TYR A 122 14.70 12.12 4.62
CA TYR A 122 15.67 11.08 4.31
C TYR A 122 16.09 11.11 2.85
N THR A 123 17.23 10.49 2.55
CA THR A 123 17.68 10.24 1.18
C THR A 123 17.49 8.76 0.87
N ALA A 124 16.68 8.44 -0.14
CA ALA A 124 16.50 7.08 -0.63
C ALA A 124 17.32 6.86 -1.89
N GLU A 125 18.00 5.72 -1.99
CA GLU A 125 18.72 5.29 -3.18
C GLU A 125 18.07 4.05 -3.78
N ARG A 126 17.76 4.12 -5.08
CA ARG A 126 17.32 3.00 -5.91
C ARG A 126 18.47 2.56 -6.80
N ASN A 127 18.71 1.27 -6.83
CA ASN A 127 19.66 0.63 -7.73
C ASN A 127 18.92 -0.29 -8.70
N VAL A 128 18.94 0.03 -9.99
CA VAL A 128 18.36 -0.77 -11.08
C VAL A 128 19.48 -1.52 -11.78
N ASN A 129 19.53 -2.84 -11.57
CA ASN A 129 20.61 -3.69 -12.04
C ASN A 129 20.16 -4.48 -13.27
N LEU A 130 20.85 -4.31 -14.39
CA LEU A 130 20.61 -5.06 -15.62
C LEU A 130 21.83 -5.94 -15.95
N TYR A 131 21.58 -7.18 -16.37
CA TYR A 131 22.61 -8.16 -16.73
C TYR A 131 22.37 -8.74 -18.12
N ASN A 132 23.40 -8.85 -18.95
CA ASN A 132 23.28 -9.58 -20.21
C ASN A 132 23.78 -11.04 -20.09
N PRO A 133 22.88 -12.04 -20.02
CA PRO A 133 23.26 -13.45 -19.99
C PRO A 133 23.61 -14.05 -21.36
N HIS A 134 23.39 -13.30 -22.45
CA HIS A 134 23.52 -13.81 -23.81
C HIS A 134 24.94 -13.63 -24.36
N SER A 135 25.22 -14.32 -25.47
CA SER A 135 26.48 -14.18 -26.20
C SER A 135 26.50 -12.99 -27.18
N GLN A 136 25.42 -12.22 -27.25
CA GLN A 136 25.25 -11.06 -28.13
C GLN A 136 24.81 -9.86 -27.28
N THR A 137 25.13 -8.65 -27.73
CA THR A 137 24.63 -7.41 -27.13
C THR A 137 23.10 -7.42 -27.10
N ILE A 138 22.53 -6.93 -26.00
CA ILE A 138 21.09 -6.69 -25.88
C ILE A 138 20.83 -5.21 -25.62
N SER A 139 19.77 -4.70 -26.23
CA SER A 139 19.27 -3.36 -25.94
C SER A 139 18.18 -3.41 -24.88
N PHE A 140 18.06 -2.34 -24.11
CA PHE A 140 17.02 -2.18 -23.11
C PHE A 140 16.40 -0.77 -23.18
N ASN A 141 15.18 -0.66 -22.68
CA ASN A 141 14.49 0.58 -22.42
C ASN A 141 13.74 0.44 -21.10
N TYR A 142 14.01 1.34 -20.15
CA TYR A 142 13.50 1.32 -18.79
C TYR A 142 12.79 2.63 -18.45
N GLU A 143 11.53 2.55 -18.06
CA GLU A 143 10.72 3.67 -17.59
C GLU A 143 10.86 3.81 -16.06
N LEU A 144 11.57 4.84 -15.63
CA LEU A 144 11.76 5.21 -14.23
C LEU A 144 10.74 6.30 -13.84
N PRO A 145 9.78 6.05 -12.93
CA PRO A 145 8.82 7.07 -12.51
C PRO A 145 9.49 8.33 -11.93
N ILE A 146 8.99 9.50 -12.32
CA ILE A 146 9.25 10.77 -11.63
C ILE A 146 8.09 10.96 -10.65
N PRO A 147 8.32 10.88 -9.33
CA PRO A 147 7.25 10.96 -8.34
C PRO A 147 6.39 12.22 -8.50
N ALA A 148 5.08 12.05 -8.39
CA ALA A 148 4.14 13.16 -8.36
C ALA A 148 4.05 13.82 -6.98
N LEU A 149 3.49 15.02 -6.93
CA LEU A 149 3.06 15.65 -5.68
C LEU A 149 2.01 14.76 -4.99
N ARG A 150 2.19 14.49 -3.69
CA ARG A 150 1.20 13.83 -2.84
C ARG A 150 0.71 14.78 -1.76
N THR A 151 -0.60 14.98 -1.71
CA THR A 151 -1.27 15.83 -0.71
C THR A 151 -2.35 15.06 0.03
N ASP A 152 -2.98 15.66 1.04
CA ASP A 152 -4.16 15.12 1.69
C ASP A 152 -5.42 15.08 0.80
N PHE A 153 -5.29 15.53 -0.45
CA PHE A 153 -6.34 15.50 -1.47
C PHE A 153 -5.81 14.89 -2.77
N GLY A 154 -5.21 13.69 -2.64
CA GLY A 154 -4.64 12.94 -3.75
C GLY A 154 -3.34 13.55 -4.26
N HIS A 155 -3.37 14.03 -5.51
CA HIS A 155 -2.29 14.76 -6.17
C HIS A 155 -2.66 16.24 -6.45
N SER A 156 -3.71 16.75 -5.79
CA SER A 156 -4.21 18.11 -6.02
C SER A 156 -3.44 19.15 -5.21
N GLU A 157 -3.22 20.32 -5.80
CA GLU A 157 -2.75 21.53 -5.11
C GLU A 157 -3.88 22.28 -4.38
N PHE A 158 -5.13 21.87 -4.60
CA PHE A 158 -6.34 22.50 -4.05
C PHE A 158 -7.21 21.46 -3.34
N GLY A 159 -7.69 21.78 -2.14
CA GLY A 159 -8.56 20.91 -1.35
C GLY A 159 -10.03 21.19 -1.63
N HIS A 160 -10.87 20.98 -0.61
CA HIS A 160 -12.30 21.26 -0.67
C HIS A 160 -12.60 22.70 -1.13
N GLU A 161 -13.49 22.85 -2.10
CA GLU A 161 -13.95 24.14 -2.61
C GLU A 161 -15.13 24.65 -1.76
N LEU A 162 -15.03 25.87 -1.24
CA LEU A 162 -16.08 26.54 -0.49
C LEU A 162 -17.18 27.08 -1.42
N VAL A 163 -18.37 27.34 -0.87
CA VAL A 163 -19.52 27.89 -1.62
C VAL A 163 -19.26 29.25 -2.28
N ASP A 164 -18.21 29.97 -1.87
CA ASP A 164 -17.77 31.22 -2.48
C ASP A 164 -16.73 31.03 -3.61
N GLY A 165 -16.39 29.79 -3.94
CA GLY A 165 -15.41 29.39 -4.97
C GLY A 165 -13.97 29.37 -4.48
N THR A 166 -13.72 29.62 -3.19
CA THR A 166 -12.35 29.57 -2.63
C THR A 166 -11.98 28.14 -2.27
N PRO A 167 -10.86 27.59 -2.77
CA PRO A 167 -10.37 26.29 -2.33
C PRO A 167 -9.69 26.38 -0.95
N ASN A 168 -9.94 25.39 -0.10
CA ASN A 168 -9.16 25.19 1.12
C ASN A 168 -7.72 24.76 0.79
N PRO A 169 -6.74 25.14 1.62
CA PRO A 169 -5.37 24.68 1.45
C PRO A 169 -5.27 23.17 1.67
N VAL A 170 -4.41 22.53 0.90
CA VAL A 170 -4.01 21.12 1.09
C VAL A 170 -2.77 21.03 1.99
N VAL A 171 -2.59 19.86 2.60
CA VAL A 171 -1.37 19.48 3.30
C VAL A 171 -0.52 18.61 2.38
N THR A 172 0.71 19.04 2.09
CA THR A 172 1.69 18.21 1.39
C THR A 172 2.13 17.06 2.29
N LEU A 173 1.95 15.83 1.82
CA LEU A 173 2.28 14.61 2.56
C LEU A 173 3.67 14.09 2.19
N GLN A 174 4.04 14.24 0.92
CA GLN A 174 5.36 13.94 0.39
C GLN A 174 5.82 15.08 -0.52
N ASP A 175 7.05 15.52 -0.30
CA ASP A 175 7.77 16.43 -1.17
C ASP A 175 9.11 15.79 -1.57
N ILE A 176 9.31 15.58 -2.87
CA ILE A 176 10.61 15.18 -3.41
C ILE A 176 11.34 16.47 -3.74
N THR A 177 12.45 16.72 -3.04
CA THR A 177 13.20 17.96 -3.16
C THR A 177 14.34 17.85 -4.17
N SER A 178 14.77 16.63 -4.48
CA SER A 178 15.84 16.32 -5.44
C SER A 178 15.67 14.91 -5.98
N MET A 179 15.95 14.72 -7.27
CA MET A 179 16.07 13.42 -7.92
C MET A 179 17.29 13.45 -8.83
N VAL A 180 18.31 12.63 -8.52
CA VAL A 180 19.56 12.59 -9.27
C VAL A 180 19.79 11.19 -9.83
N VAL A 181 20.14 11.11 -11.11
CA VAL A 181 20.37 9.85 -11.84
C VAL A 181 21.81 9.79 -12.35
N HIS A 182 22.44 8.63 -12.20
CA HIS A 182 23.75 8.32 -12.80
C HIS A 182 23.90 6.81 -12.99
N THR A 183 24.92 6.37 -13.73
CA THR A 183 25.32 4.96 -13.76
C THR A 183 26.42 4.68 -12.74
N GLU A 184 26.46 3.46 -12.19
CA GLU A 184 27.49 3.06 -11.23
C GLU A 184 28.89 3.18 -11.85
N GLY A 185 29.79 3.92 -11.19
CA GLY A 185 31.13 4.23 -11.72
C GLY A 185 31.15 5.29 -12.83
N GLY A 186 29.98 5.80 -13.24
CA GLY A 186 29.81 6.93 -14.13
C GLY A 186 30.19 8.26 -13.48
N GLY A 187 30.68 9.20 -14.30
CA GLY A 187 31.05 10.54 -13.85
C GLY A 187 29.98 11.60 -14.09
N ASN A 188 28.90 11.26 -14.80
CA ASN A 188 27.85 12.20 -15.15
C ASN A 188 26.63 12.01 -14.23
N PHE A 189 26.37 13.02 -13.41
CA PHE A 189 25.23 13.07 -12.49
C PHE A 189 24.20 14.03 -13.07
N VAL A 190 23.01 13.52 -13.36
CA VAL A 190 21.95 14.29 -13.99
C VAL A 190 20.86 14.57 -12.97
N LEU A 191 20.63 15.86 -12.69
CA LEU A 191 19.50 16.31 -11.90
C LEU A 191 18.24 16.26 -12.78
N ILE A 192 17.24 15.48 -12.35
CA ILE A 192 15.99 15.32 -13.05
C ILE A 192 15.02 16.45 -12.64
N PRO A 193 14.41 17.16 -13.59
CA PRO A 193 13.46 18.21 -13.27
C PRO A 193 12.16 17.63 -12.72
N LEU A 194 11.78 18.08 -11.51
CA LEU A 194 10.53 17.68 -10.86
C LEU A 194 9.33 18.49 -11.32
N ASN A 195 9.54 19.58 -12.07
CA ASN A 195 8.49 20.38 -12.73
C ASN A 195 8.16 19.83 -14.14
N ASN A 196 7.18 20.42 -14.83
CA ASN A 196 6.72 19.96 -16.16
C ASN A 196 7.67 20.28 -17.34
N GLU A 197 8.98 20.18 -17.11
CA GLU A 197 9.99 20.24 -18.17
C GLU A 197 10.14 18.88 -18.84
N TYR A 198 10.42 18.89 -20.15
CA TYR A 198 10.58 17.69 -20.97
C TYR A 198 11.92 17.70 -21.70
N LEU A 199 12.50 16.51 -21.87
CA LEU A 199 13.63 16.25 -22.73
C LEU A 199 13.26 15.07 -23.63
N ILE A 200 13.32 15.26 -24.95
CA ILE A 200 12.99 14.23 -25.94
C ILE A 200 14.23 13.40 -26.28
N GLU A 201 14.03 12.24 -26.92
CA GLU A 201 15.08 11.28 -27.29
C GLU A 201 16.21 11.92 -28.12
N ASP A 202 15.89 12.80 -29.08
CA ASP A 202 16.90 13.48 -29.92
C ASP A 202 17.89 14.35 -29.12
N ASP A 203 17.51 14.76 -27.91
CA ASP A 203 18.31 15.59 -27.00
C ASP A 203 18.77 14.80 -25.76
N ALA A 204 18.75 13.46 -25.82
CA ALA A 204 19.09 12.59 -24.70
C ALA A 204 20.49 12.87 -24.12
N ILE A 205 20.61 12.71 -22.81
CA ILE A 205 21.86 12.91 -22.08
C ILE A 205 22.54 11.56 -21.90
N ALA A 206 23.72 11.40 -22.49
CA ALA A 206 24.57 10.23 -22.24
C ALA A 206 24.99 10.16 -20.76
N LEU A 207 24.69 9.05 -20.09
CA LEU A 207 25.18 8.78 -18.73
C LEU A 207 26.61 8.22 -18.76
N ASP A 208 26.88 7.39 -19.77
CA ASP A 208 28.19 6.80 -20.06
C ASP A 208 28.31 6.48 -21.57
N SER A 209 29.23 5.59 -21.95
CA SER A 209 29.44 5.21 -23.36
C SER A 209 28.41 4.22 -23.90
N THR A 210 27.50 3.71 -23.06
CA THR A 210 26.59 2.60 -23.35
C THR A 210 25.13 2.92 -23.12
N SER A 211 24.81 3.99 -22.39
CA SER A 211 23.44 4.36 -22.06
C SER A 211 23.22 5.87 -21.95
N GLU A 212 21.96 6.25 -22.12
CA GLU A 212 21.48 7.63 -22.10
C GLU A 212 20.12 7.73 -21.42
N ILE A 213 19.75 8.95 -21.05
CA ILE A 213 18.44 9.25 -20.44
C ILE A 213 17.77 10.46 -21.08
N PHE A 214 16.44 10.45 -21.04
CA PHE A 214 15.58 11.56 -21.38
C PHE A 214 14.24 11.44 -20.63
N TRP A 215 13.38 12.46 -20.62
CA TRP A 215 12.12 12.46 -19.87
C TRP A 215 11.01 13.08 -20.74
N PRO A 216 10.38 12.25 -21.60
CA PRO A 216 9.42 12.72 -22.58
C PRO A 216 8.03 12.94 -21.95
N PRO A 217 7.10 13.59 -22.67
CA PRO A 217 5.69 13.61 -22.30
C PRO A 217 5.07 12.20 -22.24
N VAL A 218 4.00 12.07 -21.45
CA VAL A 218 3.16 10.87 -21.41
C VAL A 218 2.53 10.62 -22.79
N GLY A 219 2.53 9.36 -23.23
CA GLY A 219 2.03 9.03 -24.56
C GLY A 219 2.11 7.54 -24.87
N GLN A 220 1.96 7.23 -26.15
CA GLN A 220 2.11 5.89 -26.69
C GLN A 220 3.47 5.77 -27.37
N ASN A 221 4.04 4.56 -27.45
CA ASN A 221 5.37 4.20 -27.97
C ASN A 221 6.50 4.26 -26.94
N SER A 222 7.65 3.66 -27.30
CA SER A 222 8.83 3.51 -26.43
C SER A 222 9.63 4.80 -26.20
N ASP A 223 9.34 5.88 -26.95
CA ASP A 223 9.91 7.23 -26.76
C ASP A 223 9.03 8.10 -25.84
N ARG A 224 8.02 7.50 -25.19
CA ARG A 224 7.03 8.17 -24.34
C ARG A 224 6.87 7.42 -23.04
N CYS A 225 6.49 8.13 -21.98
CA CYS A 225 6.13 7.50 -20.73
C CYS A 225 4.72 6.92 -20.82
N SER A 226 4.55 5.67 -20.40
CA SER A 226 3.30 4.91 -20.56
C SER A 226 2.17 5.37 -19.62
N VAL A 227 2.49 5.58 -18.34
CA VAL A 227 1.48 5.76 -17.27
C VAL A 227 1.48 7.14 -16.62
N GLY A 228 2.63 7.80 -16.56
CA GLY A 228 2.86 9.04 -15.81
C GLY A 228 4.20 9.65 -16.18
N ARG A 229 4.60 10.74 -15.53
CA ARG A 229 5.92 11.33 -15.80
C ARG A 229 7.01 10.35 -15.44
N CYS A 230 7.99 10.20 -16.33
CA CYS A 230 9.07 9.24 -16.17
C CYS A 230 10.38 9.76 -16.80
N VAL A 231 11.49 9.17 -16.39
CA VAL A 231 12.76 9.19 -17.11
C VAL A 231 12.85 7.88 -17.87
N ILE A 232 13.09 7.94 -19.18
CA ILE A 232 13.45 6.77 -19.98
C ILE A 232 14.96 6.62 -19.92
N TRP A 233 15.43 5.46 -19.45
CA TRP A 233 16.81 5.02 -19.50
C TRP A 233 16.96 3.93 -20.55
N GLN A 234 17.77 4.17 -21.57
CA GLN A 234 17.97 3.23 -22.67
C GLN A 234 19.44 3.04 -23.00
N GLY A 235 19.77 1.92 -23.61
CA GLY A 235 21.14 1.60 -23.99
C GLY A 235 21.34 0.15 -24.39
N ASP A 236 22.60 -0.21 -24.48
CA ASP A 236 23.07 -1.54 -24.87
C ASP A 236 23.96 -2.16 -23.79
N ILE A 237 23.83 -3.46 -23.55
CA ILE A 237 24.64 -4.21 -22.60
C ILE A 237 25.44 -5.28 -23.35
N SER A 238 26.76 -5.25 -23.27
CA SER A 238 27.60 -6.25 -23.95
C SER A 238 27.47 -7.64 -23.32
N PRO A 239 27.84 -8.72 -24.04
CA PRO A 239 27.77 -10.08 -23.52
C PRO A 239 28.47 -10.27 -22.17
N GLY A 240 27.74 -10.74 -21.16
CA GLY A 240 28.29 -11.03 -19.83
C GLY A 240 28.54 -9.81 -18.95
N GLU A 241 28.12 -8.61 -19.37
CA GLU A 241 28.28 -7.37 -18.59
C GLU A 241 27.04 -7.04 -17.76
N PHE A 242 27.25 -6.20 -16.75
CA PHE A 242 26.22 -5.58 -15.92
C PHE A 242 26.24 -4.08 -16.14
N ILE A 243 25.06 -3.45 -16.08
CA ILE A 243 24.92 -2.01 -15.97
C ILE A 243 23.95 -1.70 -14.84
N THR A 244 24.30 -0.71 -14.01
CA THR A 244 23.51 -0.31 -12.85
C THR A 244 23.16 1.17 -12.98
N LEU A 245 21.86 1.48 -12.97
CA LEU A 245 21.38 2.84 -12.77
C LEU A 245 21.22 3.09 -11.28
N VAL A 246 21.81 4.18 -10.80
CA VAL A 246 21.71 4.63 -9.42
C VAL A 246 20.89 5.92 -9.40
N VAL A 247 19.81 5.90 -8.63
CA VAL A 247 18.88 7.02 -8.50
C VAL A 247 18.78 7.42 -7.04
N THR A 248 19.03 8.69 -6.74
CA THR A 248 18.95 9.22 -5.39
C THR A 248 17.80 10.22 -5.29
N TYR A 249 16.96 10.06 -4.27
CA TYR A 249 15.82 10.93 -3.97
C TYR A 249 16.00 11.57 -2.60
N ASP A 250 15.87 12.88 -2.50
CA ASP A 250 15.76 13.57 -1.22
C ASP A 250 14.29 13.82 -0.89
N VAL A 251 13.80 13.16 0.16
CA VAL A 251 12.37 13.08 0.49
C VAL A 251 12.08 13.77 1.82
N VAL A 252 11.04 14.60 1.82
CA VAL A 252 10.39 15.12 3.02
C VAL A 252 8.99 14.53 3.11
N GLY A 253 8.74 13.73 4.14
CA GLY A 253 7.46 13.05 4.37
C GLY A 253 6.80 13.45 5.68
N SER A 254 5.48 13.48 5.69
CA SER A 254 4.64 13.72 6.87
C SER A 254 3.59 12.62 6.99
N SER A 255 3.31 12.15 8.20
CA SER A 255 2.09 11.38 8.45
C SER A 255 0.84 12.25 8.33
N PHE A 256 -0.27 11.63 7.97
CA PHE A 256 -1.58 12.29 7.95
C PHE A 256 -2.72 11.28 8.09
N THR A 257 -3.71 11.60 8.92
CA THR A 257 -4.92 10.78 9.08
C THR A 257 -6.16 11.51 8.57
N TRP A 258 -6.88 10.85 7.66
CA TRP A 258 -8.26 11.22 7.32
C TRP A 258 -9.27 10.57 8.28
N TRP A 259 -8.83 9.65 9.13
CA TRP A 259 -9.69 8.98 10.10
C TRP A 259 -10.04 9.90 11.28
N GLY A 260 -11.34 10.04 11.57
CA GLY A 260 -11.91 10.69 12.74
C GLY A 260 -12.40 9.71 13.81
N GLY A 261 -12.92 10.27 14.92
CA GLY A 261 -13.44 9.52 16.05
C GLY A 261 -12.37 8.95 17.01
N ASP A 262 -12.85 8.33 18.10
CA ASP A 262 -12.04 7.91 19.26
C ASP A 262 -10.99 6.81 18.95
N ARG A 263 -11.07 6.16 17.78
CA ARG A 263 -10.15 5.10 17.38
C ARG A 263 -9.04 5.58 16.45
N ALA A 264 -9.14 6.80 15.92
CA ALA A 264 -8.11 7.38 15.10
C ALA A 264 -6.83 7.60 15.92
N PRO A 265 -5.63 7.44 15.34
CA PRO A 265 -4.38 7.72 16.04
C PRO A 265 -4.31 9.20 16.42
N ASP A 266 -4.35 9.50 17.72
CA ASP A 266 -4.44 10.87 18.25
C ASP A 266 -3.22 11.72 17.90
N GLU A 267 -2.03 11.12 17.87
CA GLU A 267 -0.78 11.80 17.57
C GLU A 267 -0.49 11.93 16.06
N ALA A 268 -1.26 11.27 15.20
CA ALA A 268 -1.13 11.44 13.76
C ALA A 268 -1.64 12.84 13.34
N PRO A 269 -0.88 13.60 12.54
CA PRO A 269 -1.33 14.89 12.03
C PRO A 269 -2.63 14.74 11.23
N ARG A 270 -3.46 15.77 11.25
CA ARG A 270 -4.73 15.84 10.52
C ARG A 270 -4.96 17.25 10.02
N SER A 271 -5.94 17.43 9.13
CA SER A 271 -6.32 18.74 8.63
C SER A 271 -6.62 19.69 9.79
N SER A 272 -6.02 20.89 9.75
CA SER A 272 -6.26 21.95 10.73
C SER A 272 -7.69 22.51 10.65
N LEU A 273 -8.40 22.21 9.56
CA LEU A 273 -9.80 22.56 9.34
C LEU A 273 -10.77 21.53 9.92
N GLY A 274 -10.27 20.39 10.44
CA GLY A 274 -11.09 19.37 11.10
C GLY A 274 -11.82 18.43 10.15
N PHE A 275 -11.36 18.29 8.91
CA PHE A 275 -11.99 17.44 7.87
C PHE A 275 -11.59 15.96 7.98
N SER A 276 -11.82 15.36 9.14
CA SER A 276 -11.65 13.92 9.34
C SER A 276 -12.99 13.19 9.17
N MET A 277 -12.96 11.93 8.74
CA MET A 277 -14.12 11.09 8.45
C MET A 277 -14.33 10.03 9.54
N ASP A 278 -15.55 9.96 10.05
CA ASP A 278 -16.05 8.87 10.87
C ASP A 278 -17.53 8.60 10.57
N SER A 279 -18.13 7.64 11.27
CA SER A 279 -19.54 7.27 11.05
C SER A 279 -20.54 8.40 11.37
N SER A 280 -20.13 9.47 12.05
CA SER A 280 -21.03 10.59 12.40
C SER A 280 -21.16 11.64 11.31
N ASN A 281 -20.21 11.67 10.36
CA ASN A 281 -20.21 12.62 9.25
C ASN A 281 -20.07 11.98 7.87
N SER A 282 -20.04 10.65 7.78
CA SER A 282 -20.10 9.96 6.49
C SER A 282 -21.46 10.12 5.82
N GLY A 283 -21.44 10.18 4.49
CA GLY A 283 -22.64 10.19 3.66
C GLY A 283 -23.21 8.79 3.43
N THR A 284 -23.91 8.65 2.31
CA THR A 284 -24.59 7.43 1.86
C THR A 284 -24.07 6.98 0.49
N TYR A 285 -24.44 5.78 0.05
CA TYR A 285 -24.11 5.34 -1.32
C TYR A 285 -24.69 6.24 -2.42
N ALA A 286 -25.83 6.90 -2.15
CA ALA A 286 -26.45 7.83 -3.10
C ALA A 286 -25.57 9.07 -3.37
N ASP A 287 -24.70 9.42 -2.44
CA ASP A 287 -23.86 10.62 -2.53
C ASP A 287 -22.76 10.52 -3.57
N TYR A 288 -22.36 9.30 -3.98
CA TYR A 288 -21.47 9.12 -5.12
C TYR A 288 -22.06 9.61 -6.45
N GLN A 289 -23.38 9.81 -6.53
CA GLN A 289 -24.07 10.34 -7.72
C GLN A 289 -24.18 11.86 -7.72
N ARG A 290 -23.60 12.58 -6.74
CA ARG A 290 -23.53 14.04 -6.73
C ARG A 290 -22.68 14.53 -7.89
N SER A 291 -23.11 15.59 -8.57
CA SER A 291 -22.36 16.24 -9.66
C SER A 291 -20.91 16.56 -9.26
N GLY A 292 -20.04 16.77 -10.25
CA GLY A 292 -18.65 17.16 -9.97
C GLY A 292 -17.78 16.00 -9.48
N GLN A 293 -16.94 16.25 -8.47
CA GLN A 293 -15.86 15.33 -8.07
C GLN A 293 -16.30 14.27 -7.03
N LEU A 294 -17.53 13.78 -7.14
CA LEU A 294 -17.93 12.46 -6.66
C LEU A 294 -18.43 11.61 -7.83
N ASN A 295 -19.34 12.16 -8.65
CA ASN A 295 -19.82 11.48 -9.87
C ASN A 295 -18.68 11.16 -10.83
N THR A 296 -17.69 12.06 -10.97
CA THR A 296 -16.53 11.79 -11.84
C THR A 296 -15.75 10.56 -11.38
N MET A 297 -15.49 10.43 -10.08
CA MET A 297 -14.70 9.30 -9.52
C MET A 297 -15.52 8.01 -9.48
N TYR A 298 -16.83 8.13 -9.28
CA TYR A 298 -17.77 7.04 -9.47
C TYR A 298 -17.72 6.50 -10.90
N ASP A 299 -17.81 7.38 -11.91
CA ASP A 299 -17.78 6.99 -13.32
C ASP A 299 -16.41 6.45 -13.76
N GLN A 300 -15.31 6.96 -13.20
CA GLN A 300 -13.95 6.55 -13.54
C GLN A 300 -13.53 5.24 -12.89
N PHE A 301 -14.00 4.96 -11.67
CA PHE A 301 -13.58 3.80 -10.90
C PHE A 301 -14.78 3.03 -10.35
N GLY A 302 -15.67 3.69 -9.61
CA GLY A 302 -16.77 3.06 -8.86
C GLY A 302 -17.67 2.13 -9.68
N VAL A 303 -18.08 2.53 -10.88
CA VAL A 303 -18.96 1.74 -11.77
C VAL A 303 -18.30 0.48 -12.32
N HIS A 304 -16.96 0.45 -12.37
CA HIS A 304 -16.21 -0.63 -12.99
C HIS A 304 -16.00 -1.76 -11.99
N LYS A 305 -16.80 -2.83 -12.13
CA LYS A 305 -16.73 -4.00 -11.24
C LYS A 305 -15.47 -4.83 -11.44
N GLU A 306 -14.91 -4.80 -12.64
CA GLU A 306 -13.69 -5.51 -13.03
C GLU A 306 -12.63 -4.47 -13.39
N TRP A 307 -11.41 -4.64 -12.88
CA TRP A 307 -10.32 -3.68 -13.09
C TRP A 307 -8.95 -4.37 -13.08
N TYR A 308 -8.04 -3.87 -13.93
CA TYR A 308 -6.69 -4.37 -14.17
C TYR A 308 -6.68 -5.86 -14.60
N ASP A 309 -6.77 -6.10 -15.91
CA ASP A 309 -6.59 -7.43 -16.49
C ASP A 309 -5.10 -7.80 -16.54
N ARG A 310 -4.68 -8.76 -15.72
CA ARG A 310 -3.25 -9.15 -15.61
C ARG A 310 -2.78 -10.05 -16.72
N ASP A 311 -3.71 -10.63 -17.46
CA ASP A 311 -3.47 -11.49 -18.60
C ASP A 311 -4.48 -11.12 -19.69
N PRO A 312 -4.23 -10.00 -20.41
CA PRO A 312 -5.12 -9.47 -21.43
C PRO A 312 -5.18 -10.44 -22.61
N GLY A 313 -6.06 -11.42 -22.47
CA GLY A 313 -6.27 -12.54 -23.37
C GLY A 313 -7.71 -13.07 -23.23
N PRO A 314 -8.04 -14.19 -23.90
CA PRO A 314 -9.41 -14.68 -23.94
C PRO A 314 -9.95 -15.13 -22.58
N SER A 315 -9.09 -15.43 -21.60
CA SER A 315 -9.47 -15.94 -20.29
C SER A 315 -9.83 -14.86 -19.26
N ARG A 316 -9.46 -13.58 -19.48
CA ARG A 316 -9.59 -12.43 -18.54
C ARG A 316 -9.12 -12.74 -17.11
N ASN A 317 -8.11 -12.05 -16.61
CA ASN A 317 -7.54 -12.30 -15.29
C ASN A 317 -7.50 -11.04 -14.42
N TRP A 318 -8.69 -10.54 -14.10
CA TRP A 318 -8.89 -9.31 -13.32
C TRP A 318 -8.24 -9.40 -11.94
N ALA A 319 -7.45 -8.38 -11.60
CA ALA A 319 -6.91 -8.23 -10.26
C ALA A 319 -8.02 -7.85 -9.27
N ILE A 320 -8.89 -6.93 -9.66
CA ILE A 320 -10.05 -6.49 -8.88
C ILE A 320 -11.31 -6.99 -9.59
N ASP A 321 -12.14 -7.77 -8.89
CA ASP A 321 -13.36 -8.34 -9.44
C ASP A 321 -14.47 -8.36 -8.38
N GLY A 322 -15.33 -7.35 -8.43
CA GLY A 322 -16.52 -7.22 -7.60
C GLY A 322 -17.74 -8.01 -8.08
N THR A 323 -17.61 -8.80 -9.16
CA THR A 323 -18.68 -9.66 -9.68
C THR A 323 -18.55 -11.12 -9.24
N ASN A 324 -17.35 -11.51 -8.80
CA ASN A 324 -17.05 -12.87 -8.38
C ASN A 324 -17.93 -13.32 -7.19
N GLY A 325 -18.44 -14.56 -7.26
CA GLY A 325 -19.31 -15.11 -6.22
C GLY A 325 -18.71 -15.08 -4.81
N VAL A 326 -17.41 -15.38 -4.67
CA VAL A 326 -16.72 -15.36 -3.36
C VAL A 326 -16.68 -13.94 -2.77
N VAL A 327 -16.40 -12.95 -3.62
CA VAL A 327 -16.34 -11.54 -3.22
C VAL A 327 -17.74 -11.03 -2.86
N VAL A 328 -18.75 -11.36 -3.67
CA VAL A 328 -20.15 -10.97 -3.42
C VAL A 328 -20.68 -11.59 -2.13
N GLU A 329 -20.40 -12.87 -1.87
CA GLU A 329 -20.82 -13.55 -0.65
C GLU A 329 -20.20 -12.91 0.59
N LEU A 330 -18.88 -12.67 0.57
CA LEU A 330 -18.17 -12.00 1.66
C LEU A 330 -18.65 -10.56 1.89
N ALA A 331 -18.88 -9.80 0.82
CA ALA A 331 -19.45 -8.45 0.92
C ALA A 331 -20.85 -8.45 1.53
N ASN A 332 -21.69 -9.45 1.21
CA ASN A 332 -23.00 -9.59 1.81
C ASN A 332 -22.93 -10.00 3.30
N GLU A 333 -21.99 -10.87 3.67
CA GLU A 333 -21.70 -11.20 5.06
C GLU A 333 -21.35 -9.93 5.86
N ILE A 334 -20.39 -9.14 5.36
CA ILE A 334 -19.95 -7.88 5.98
C ILE A 334 -21.15 -6.92 6.14
N ALA A 335 -21.89 -6.67 5.06
CA ALA A 335 -23.03 -5.75 5.08
C ALA A 335 -24.13 -6.20 6.06
N SER A 336 -24.36 -7.52 6.19
CA SER A 336 -25.35 -8.05 7.13
C SER A 336 -24.93 -7.92 8.60
N GLY A 337 -23.63 -7.76 8.87
CA GLY A 337 -23.08 -7.51 10.19
C GLY A 337 -23.15 -6.05 10.64
N LEU A 338 -23.41 -5.12 9.72
CA LEU A 338 -23.55 -3.69 10.04
C LEU A 338 -24.88 -3.42 10.75
N SER A 339 -24.86 -2.48 11.71
CA SER A 339 -26.07 -1.98 12.37
C SER A 339 -26.98 -1.28 11.36
N GLY A 340 -28.29 -1.17 11.67
CA GLY A 340 -29.30 -0.70 10.72
C GLY A 340 -28.95 0.63 10.05
N ASP A 341 -28.54 1.63 10.83
CA ASP A 341 -28.19 2.96 10.31
C ASP A 341 -26.89 2.97 9.49
N SER A 342 -26.02 1.96 9.66
CA SER A 342 -24.75 1.81 8.93
C SER A 342 -24.85 0.97 7.65
N GLN A 343 -26.04 0.43 7.31
CA GLN A 343 -26.18 -0.39 6.10
C GLN A 343 -26.08 0.42 4.80
N ASP A 344 -26.43 1.71 4.84
CA ASP A 344 -26.35 2.63 3.70
C ASP A 344 -25.08 3.52 3.74
N ASP A 345 -24.19 3.26 4.70
CA ASP A 345 -22.96 4.03 4.95
C ASP A 345 -21.76 3.38 4.24
N PRO A 346 -21.16 4.04 3.22
CA PRO A 346 -20.01 3.52 2.50
C PRO A 346 -18.73 3.50 3.34
N TYR A 347 -18.55 4.43 4.29
CA TYR A 347 -17.42 4.41 5.22
C TYR A 347 -17.50 3.21 6.14
N ALA A 348 -18.67 2.95 6.73
CA ALA A 348 -18.86 1.80 7.63
C ALA A 348 -18.59 0.47 6.93
N PHE A 349 -19.11 0.31 5.70
CA PHE A 349 -18.83 -0.88 4.90
C PHE A 349 -17.35 -1.00 4.53
N ALA A 350 -16.72 0.08 4.07
CA ALA A 350 -15.32 0.06 3.65
C ALA A 350 -14.37 -0.24 4.82
N HIS A 351 -14.65 0.32 6.00
CA HIS A 351 -13.90 0.06 7.22
C HIS A 351 -14.09 -1.40 7.70
N ALA A 352 -15.32 -1.91 7.71
CA ALA A 352 -15.59 -3.30 8.05
C ALA A 352 -14.92 -4.28 7.07
N ALA A 353 -14.89 -3.94 5.77
CA ALA A 353 -14.15 -4.70 4.76
C ALA A 353 -12.64 -4.67 5.01
N PHE A 354 -12.08 -3.52 5.40
CA PHE A 354 -10.66 -3.39 5.78
C PHE A 354 -10.31 -4.32 6.94
N ILE A 355 -11.10 -4.28 8.02
CA ILE A 355 -10.94 -5.14 9.19
C ILE A 355 -11.03 -6.62 8.77
N LYS A 356 -12.03 -6.99 7.97
CA LYS A 356 -12.24 -8.37 7.53
C LYS A 356 -11.04 -8.91 6.75
N ILE A 357 -10.49 -8.16 5.79
CA ILE A 357 -9.34 -8.60 5.01
C ILE A 357 -8.08 -8.67 5.89
N ARG A 358 -7.80 -7.62 6.66
CA ARG A 358 -6.66 -7.56 7.59
C ARG A 358 -6.62 -8.76 8.53
N ASP A 359 -7.77 -9.14 9.08
CA ASP A 359 -7.85 -10.19 10.10
C ASP A 359 -7.92 -11.61 9.50
N SER A 360 -8.42 -11.74 8.26
CA SER A 360 -8.67 -13.05 7.65
C SER A 360 -7.56 -13.52 6.69
N ILE A 361 -6.77 -12.59 6.14
CA ILE A 361 -5.77 -12.91 5.12
C ILE A 361 -4.36 -12.89 5.71
N VAL A 362 -3.67 -14.03 5.59
CA VAL A 362 -2.29 -14.16 6.08
C VAL A 362 -1.31 -13.63 5.04
N TYR A 363 -0.40 -12.76 5.46
CA TYR A 363 0.66 -12.29 4.56
C TYR A 363 1.56 -13.44 4.08
N SER A 364 1.81 -13.53 2.78
CA SER A 364 2.62 -14.61 2.19
C SER A 364 3.36 -14.13 0.94
N GLN A 365 4.34 -14.90 0.47
CA GLN A 365 5.02 -14.56 -0.78
C GLN A 365 4.03 -14.50 -1.94
N GLY A 366 4.05 -13.37 -2.65
CA GLY A 366 3.28 -13.13 -3.86
C GLY A 366 3.55 -14.10 -5.00
N LEU A 367 2.57 -14.28 -5.87
CA LEU A 367 2.70 -15.04 -7.13
C LEU A 367 3.02 -14.13 -8.31
N ALA A 368 3.58 -14.65 -9.40
CA ALA A 368 3.71 -13.94 -10.67
C ALA A 368 2.94 -14.71 -11.76
N PRO A 369 1.79 -14.18 -12.27
CA PRO A 369 1.14 -12.93 -11.87
C PRO A 369 0.54 -12.99 -10.46
N ALA A 370 0.27 -11.81 -9.86
CA ALA A 370 -0.36 -11.70 -8.54
C ALA A 370 -1.71 -12.45 -8.47
N ARG A 371 -2.16 -12.83 -7.26
CA ARG A 371 -3.54 -13.30 -7.02
C ARG A 371 -4.55 -12.17 -7.17
N GLY A 372 -5.71 -12.48 -7.75
CA GLY A 372 -6.83 -11.53 -7.81
C GLY A 372 -7.49 -11.44 -6.44
N GLY A 373 -8.31 -10.43 -6.22
CA GLY A 373 -9.11 -10.31 -5.00
C GLY A 373 -9.86 -11.60 -4.66
N PRO A 374 -10.59 -12.23 -5.60
CA PRO A 374 -11.26 -13.50 -5.36
C PRO A 374 -10.32 -14.62 -4.92
N SER A 375 -9.19 -14.79 -5.61
CA SER A 375 -8.19 -15.83 -5.29
C SER A 375 -7.50 -15.60 -3.95
N CYS A 376 -7.24 -14.33 -3.61
CA CYS A 376 -6.64 -13.94 -2.34
C CYS A 376 -7.56 -14.28 -1.16
N ILE A 377 -8.87 -14.00 -1.30
CA ILE A 377 -9.91 -14.34 -0.32
C ILE A 377 -10.05 -15.86 -0.15
N ASP A 378 -10.16 -16.60 -1.25
CA ASP A 378 -10.33 -18.07 -1.21
C ASP A 378 -9.09 -18.79 -0.62
N ASP A 379 -7.88 -18.34 -0.97
CA ASP A 379 -6.63 -18.91 -0.45
C ASP A 379 -6.34 -18.51 1.01
N GLY A 380 -7.00 -17.46 1.51
CA GLY A 380 -6.76 -16.83 2.81
C GLY A 380 -5.34 -16.29 2.96
N ARG A 381 -4.69 -15.91 1.85
CA ARG A 381 -3.32 -15.38 1.84
C ARG A 381 -3.04 -14.47 0.65
N GLY A 382 -2.16 -13.50 0.87
CA GLY A 382 -1.61 -12.66 -0.20
C GLY A 382 -0.57 -11.68 0.32
N ASP A 383 0.24 -11.09 -0.57
CA ASP A 383 1.10 -9.95 -0.26
C ASP A 383 0.33 -8.61 -0.40
N CYS A 384 1.05 -7.50 -0.52
CA CYS A 384 0.50 -6.14 -0.40
C CYS A 384 -0.50 -5.76 -1.50
N ASP A 385 -0.15 -5.98 -2.76
CA ASP A 385 -1.09 -5.80 -3.87
C ASP A 385 -2.23 -6.82 -3.81
N GLU A 386 -1.97 -8.09 -3.53
CA GLU A 386 -3.01 -9.14 -3.46
C GLU A 386 -4.07 -8.86 -2.38
N GLN A 387 -3.68 -8.33 -1.22
CA GLN A 387 -4.62 -7.92 -0.18
C GLN A 387 -5.35 -6.62 -0.52
N SER A 388 -4.68 -5.67 -1.17
CA SER A 388 -5.31 -4.47 -1.72
C SER A 388 -6.36 -4.83 -2.77
N ASN A 389 -6.07 -5.81 -3.63
CA ASN A 389 -6.99 -6.37 -4.63
C ASN A 389 -8.24 -6.96 -3.98
N ALA A 390 -8.08 -7.72 -2.89
CA ALA A 390 -9.17 -8.31 -2.15
C ALA A 390 -10.09 -7.24 -1.55
N TRP A 391 -9.50 -6.23 -0.90
CA TRP A 391 -10.24 -5.13 -0.30
C TRP A 391 -10.97 -4.28 -1.35
N MET A 392 -10.28 -3.87 -2.41
CA MET A 392 -10.90 -3.13 -3.52
C MET A 392 -12.00 -3.94 -4.22
N SER A 393 -11.86 -5.26 -4.35
CA SER A 393 -12.92 -6.11 -4.93
C SER A 393 -14.20 -6.06 -4.09
N LEU A 394 -14.08 -6.07 -2.76
CA LEU A 394 -15.23 -5.90 -1.86
C LEU A 394 -15.90 -4.54 -2.07
N LEU A 395 -15.11 -3.46 -2.15
CA LEU A 395 -15.61 -2.11 -2.42
C LEU A 395 -16.36 -2.01 -3.76
N ARG A 396 -15.85 -2.66 -4.81
CA ARG A 396 -16.50 -2.71 -6.12
C ARG A 396 -17.88 -3.34 -6.07
N THR A 397 -18.18 -4.25 -5.13
CA THR A 397 -19.54 -4.81 -5.00
C THR A 397 -20.59 -3.72 -4.71
N ARG A 398 -20.19 -2.61 -4.07
CA ARG A 398 -21.04 -1.47 -3.68
C ARG A 398 -20.73 -0.18 -4.44
N ASN A 399 -19.98 -0.29 -5.55
CA ASN A 399 -19.53 0.86 -6.36
C ASN A 399 -18.69 1.90 -5.61
N ILE A 400 -18.05 1.53 -4.50
CA ILE A 400 -17.15 2.45 -3.80
C ILE A 400 -15.89 2.63 -4.69
N PRO A 401 -15.53 3.87 -5.07
CA PRO A 401 -14.33 4.14 -5.86
C PRO A 401 -13.05 3.87 -5.05
N ALA A 402 -12.23 2.94 -5.52
CA ALA A 402 -10.88 2.71 -5.04
C ALA A 402 -9.93 2.38 -6.21
N TRP A 403 -8.64 2.68 -6.05
CA TRP A 403 -7.60 2.51 -7.08
C TRP A 403 -6.23 2.35 -6.43
N TYR A 404 -5.21 1.98 -7.22
CA TYR A 404 -3.88 1.72 -6.67
C TYR A 404 -3.08 2.99 -6.37
N GLU A 405 -2.16 2.84 -5.43
CA GLU A 405 -0.97 3.68 -5.30
C GLU A 405 0.24 2.77 -5.09
N PHE A 406 1.36 3.15 -5.72
CA PHE A 406 2.55 2.34 -5.81
C PHE A 406 3.80 3.14 -5.44
N GLY A 407 4.77 2.43 -4.89
CA GLY A 407 6.12 2.91 -4.65
C GLY A 407 6.83 2.07 -3.60
N PRO A 408 8.05 2.43 -3.19
CA PRO A 408 8.76 1.67 -2.18
C PRO A 408 8.27 2.04 -0.76
N MET A 409 8.21 1.02 0.09
CA MET A 409 7.94 1.15 1.52
C MET A 409 9.17 0.76 2.31
N THR A 410 9.39 1.44 3.43
CA THR A 410 10.42 1.11 4.41
C THR A 410 9.81 0.76 5.77
N ASP A 411 10.62 0.19 6.66
CA ASP A 411 10.21 0.01 8.05
C ASP A 411 10.25 1.34 8.83
N GLY A 412 9.72 1.36 10.05
CA GLY A 412 9.74 2.57 10.88
C GLY A 412 11.15 3.04 11.28
N GLN A 413 12.21 2.33 10.88
CA GLN A 413 13.61 2.68 11.13
C GLN A 413 14.38 3.01 9.84
N PHE A 414 13.70 3.04 8.69
CA PHE A 414 14.29 3.27 7.37
C PHE A 414 15.42 2.30 7.01
N SER A 415 15.36 1.07 7.53
CA SER A 415 16.46 0.10 7.44
C SER A 415 16.29 -0.95 6.34
N THR A 416 15.05 -1.21 5.96
CA THR A 416 14.69 -2.25 4.99
C THR A 416 13.60 -1.73 4.09
N TRP A 417 13.84 -1.78 2.78
CA TRP A 417 12.90 -1.32 1.77
C TRP A 417 12.32 -2.48 0.96
N GLU A 418 11.09 -2.31 0.50
CA GLU A 418 10.39 -3.22 -0.37
C GLU A 418 9.54 -2.44 -1.39
N PRO A 419 9.45 -2.90 -2.65
CA PRO A 419 8.39 -2.41 -3.52
C PRO A 419 7.05 -2.77 -2.89
N HIS A 420 6.13 -1.82 -2.90
CA HIS A 420 4.86 -1.93 -2.20
C HIS A 420 3.71 -1.33 -3.01
N ALA A 421 2.50 -1.82 -2.73
CA ALA A 421 1.27 -1.33 -3.33
C ALA A 421 0.19 -1.27 -2.26
N TRP A 422 -0.58 -0.20 -2.32
CA TRP A 422 -1.71 0.05 -1.43
C TRP A 422 -2.84 0.70 -2.25
N ALA A 423 -3.90 1.13 -1.58
CA ALA A 423 -5.07 1.66 -2.25
C ALA A 423 -5.39 3.08 -1.79
N ASN A 424 -6.04 3.84 -2.67
CA ASN A 424 -6.80 5.03 -2.31
C ASN A 424 -8.29 4.74 -2.43
N THR A 425 -9.10 5.50 -1.70
CA THR A 425 -10.56 5.46 -1.81
C THR A 425 -11.14 6.84 -1.62
N ILE A 426 -12.27 7.10 -2.27
CA ILE A 426 -13.08 8.29 -1.99
C ILE A 426 -14.29 7.92 -1.15
N LEU A 427 -14.51 8.67 -0.07
CA LEU A 427 -15.66 8.51 0.81
C LEU A 427 -16.39 9.86 0.94
N PRO A 428 -17.68 9.94 0.59
CA PRO A 428 -18.44 11.19 0.67
C PRO A 428 -18.73 11.55 2.12
N PHE A 429 -18.70 12.84 2.42
CA PHE A 429 -19.30 13.35 3.65
C PHE A 429 -20.82 13.49 3.48
N ASP A 430 -21.54 13.50 4.61
CA ASP A 430 -22.96 13.80 4.66
C ASP A 430 -23.28 15.20 4.10
N THR A 431 -24.41 15.33 3.39
CA THR A 431 -24.80 16.58 2.73
C THR A 431 -25.00 17.73 3.73
N ASP A 432 -25.65 17.45 4.87
CA ASP A 432 -25.91 18.49 5.87
C ASP A 432 -24.60 18.90 6.57
N TRP A 433 -23.70 17.94 6.80
CA TRP A 433 -22.36 18.23 7.27
C TRP A 433 -21.61 19.16 6.30
N CYS A 434 -21.58 18.84 5.00
CA CYS A 434 -20.95 19.67 3.96
C CYS A 434 -21.47 21.10 3.98
N ASN A 435 -22.80 21.24 4.00
CA ASN A 435 -23.48 22.53 4.03
C ASN A 435 -23.11 23.32 5.29
N SER A 436 -22.96 22.66 6.44
CA SER A 436 -22.55 23.29 7.70
C SER A 436 -21.10 23.80 7.67
N GLN A 437 -20.23 23.13 6.90
CA GLN A 437 -18.83 23.55 6.70
C GLN A 437 -18.66 24.55 5.55
N GLY A 438 -19.74 24.85 4.81
CA GLY A 438 -19.69 25.73 3.65
C GLY A 438 -18.92 25.15 2.47
N ILE A 439 -18.80 23.82 2.39
CA ILE A 439 -18.12 23.09 1.31
C ILE A 439 -19.14 22.78 0.20
N THR A 440 -18.74 22.96 -1.06
CA THR A 440 -19.50 22.55 -2.23
C THR A 440 -19.64 21.03 -2.30
N LEU A 441 -20.82 20.53 -2.64
CA LEU A 441 -21.07 19.08 -2.67
C LEU A 441 -20.16 18.33 -3.65
N ASP A 442 -19.75 19.00 -4.73
CA ASP A 442 -18.83 18.49 -5.74
C ASP A 442 -17.44 18.15 -5.18
N SER A 443 -16.99 18.82 -4.12
CA SER A 443 -15.70 18.58 -3.45
C SER A 443 -15.84 18.00 -2.04
N CYS A 444 -17.05 17.58 -1.65
CA CYS A 444 -17.34 17.18 -0.28
C CYS A 444 -17.12 15.68 -0.01
N PHE A 445 -15.85 15.29 0.02
CA PHE A 445 -15.39 13.93 0.26
C PHE A 445 -13.95 13.91 0.75
N ILE A 446 -13.53 12.81 1.37
CA ILE A 446 -12.09 12.55 1.55
C ILE A 446 -11.57 11.66 0.43
N GLU A 447 -10.31 11.85 0.06
CA GLU A 447 -9.53 10.92 -0.77
C GLU A 447 -8.41 10.33 0.11
N GLY A 448 -8.71 9.19 0.73
CA GLY A 448 -7.88 8.63 1.79
C GLY A 448 -7.07 7.41 1.37
N GLU A 449 -5.88 7.29 1.96
CA GLU A 449 -4.99 6.14 1.79
C GLU A 449 -5.40 4.96 2.67
N VAL A 450 -5.42 3.76 2.10
CA VAL A 450 -5.66 2.51 2.81
C VAL A 450 -4.60 1.47 2.47
N ASP A 451 -3.93 0.97 3.50
CA ASP A 451 -2.98 -0.14 3.40
C ASP A 451 -3.33 -1.23 4.42
N VAL A 452 -3.98 -2.27 3.89
CA VAL A 452 -4.48 -3.39 4.68
C VAL A 452 -3.34 -4.15 5.37
N VAL A 453 -2.28 -4.44 4.62
CA VAL A 453 -1.10 -5.15 5.13
C VAL A 453 -0.39 -4.35 6.20
N ASN A 454 -0.48 -3.02 6.15
CA ASN A 454 0.13 -2.15 7.13
C ASN A 454 -0.77 -1.69 8.27
N ASN A 455 -2.00 -2.20 8.33
CA ASN A 455 -3.02 -1.74 9.27
C ASN A 455 -3.16 -0.20 9.25
N ARG A 456 -3.08 0.41 8.06
CA ARG A 456 -3.28 1.85 7.87
C ARG A 456 -4.66 2.06 7.25
N TRP A 457 -5.64 2.35 8.09
CA TRP A 457 -6.96 2.78 7.66
C TRP A 457 -6.98 4.30 7.59
N LEU A 458 -7.17 4.85 6.39
CA LEU A 458 -7.24 6.30 6.17
C LEU A 458 -6.05 7.03 6.81
N LEU A 459 -4.85 6.50 6.55
CA LEU A 459 -3.61 6.94 7.19
C LEU A 459 -2.43 6.84 6.22
N HIS A 460 -1.79 7.98 5.97
CA HIS A 460 -0.52 8.09 5.28
C HIS A 460 0.64 8.19 6.29
N ALA A 461 1.80 7.66 5.94
CA ALA A 461 3.00 7.69 6.79
C ALA A 461 4.26 7.93 5.94
N PRO A 462 5.29 8.61 6.47
CA PRO A 462 6.52 8.91 5.73
C PRO A 462 7.41 7.68 5.50
N THR A 463 6.95 6.50 5.91
CA THR A 463 7.58 5.22 5.60
C THR A 463 7.19 4.67 4.23
N THR A 464 6.31 5.36 3.50
CA THR A 464 6.02 5.09 2.08
C THR A 464 6.49 6.26 1.23
N MET A 465 7.18 5.94 0.13
CA MET A 465 7.42 6.91 -0.92
C MET A 465 6.46 6.63 -2.09
N THR A 466 5.54 7.53 -2.36
CA THR A 466 4.63 7.46 -3.51
C THR A 466 5.42 7.72 -4.79
N GLU A 467 5.50 6.73 -5.68
CA GLU A 467 6.01 6.91 -7.04
C GLU A 467 4.88 7.23 -8.03
N TRP A 468 3.74 6.57 -7.87
CA TRP A 468 2.59 6.72 -8.76
C TRP A 468 1.27 6.48 -8.02
N ILE A 469 0.32 7.40 -8.19
CA ILE A 469 -1.08 7.21 -7.84
C ILE A 469 -1.81 6.92 -9.16
N GLU A 470 -2.61 5.86 -9.18
CA GLU A 470 -3.30 5.46 -10.40
C GLU A 470 -4.22 6.57 -10.90
N THR A 471 -3.97 7.01 -12.12
CA THR A 471 -4.88 7.85 -12.87
C THR A 471 -5.90 6.98 -13.61
N PRO A 472 -7.16 7.44 -13.76
CA PRO A 472 -8.17 6.70 -14.49
C PRO A 472 -7.70 6.27 -15.89
N SER A 473 -7.74 4.98 -16.18
CA SER A 473 -7.39 4.38 -17.47
C SER A 473 -8.48 3.41 -17.92
N SER A 474 -8.42 2.92 -19.17
CA SER A 474 -9.41 1.96 -19.65
C SER A 474 -9.30 0.65 -18.86
N LEU A 475 -10.25 0.38 -17.97
CA LEU A 475 -10.32 -0.85 -17.17
C LEU A 475 -9.00 -1.20 -16.44
N GLY A 476 -8.21 -0.20 -16.03
CA GLY A 476 -6.96 -0.40 -15.29
C GLY A 476 -5.75 -0.81 -16.14
N GLU A 477 -5.74 -0.49 -17.43
CA GLU A 477 -4.56 -0.68 -18.31
C GLU A 477 -3.29 -0.01 -17.74
N ALA A 478 -3.40 1.17 -17.11
CA ALA A 478 -2.22 1.84 -16.55
C ALA A 478 -1.54 1.03 -15.44
N ALA A 479 -2.31 0.30 -14.62
CA ALA A 479 -1.73 -0.59 -13.62
C ALA A 479 -0.93 -1.72 -14.29
N TYR A 480 -1.42 -2.27 -15.41
CA TYR A 480 -0.70 -3.28 -16.17
C TYR A 480 0.65 -2.78 -16.68
N ASP A 481 0.68 -1.55 -17.20
CA ASP A 481 1.89 -0.93 -17.73
C ASP A 481 2.88 -0.57 -16.61
N PHE A 482 2.40 -0.10 -15.46
CA PHE A 482 3.26 0.23 -14.31
C PHE A 482 4.05 -0.99 -13.80
N TYR A 483 3.46 -2.19 -13.81
CA TYR A 483 4.19 -3.42 -13.46
C TYR A 483 5.24 -3.83 -14.52
N ARG A 484 5.31 -3.18 -15.68
CA ARG A 484 6.20 -3.55 -16.79
C ARG A 484 7.07 -2.37 -17.25
N PRO A 485 7.87 -1.77 -16.35
CA PRO A 485 8.70 -0.62 -16.69
C PRO A 485 9.87 -0.97 -17.61
N LEU A 486 10.16 -2.25 -17.86
CA LEU A 486 11.35 -2.67 -18.60
C LEU A 486 11.00 -3.41 -19.89
N SER A 487 11.57 -2.96 -21.00
CA SER A 487 11.65 -3.71 -22.24
C SER A 487 13.10 -4.17 -22.45
N ILE A 488 13.33 -5.49 -22.40
CA ILE A 488 14.65 -6.09 -22.61
C ILE A 488 14.51 -7.51 -23.18
N GLY A 489 15.47 -7.92 -24.02
CA GLY A 489 15.47 -9.23 -24.70
C GLY A 489 15.82 -10.45 -23.83
N CYS A 490 15.58 -10.41 -22.52
CA CYS A 490 15.91 -11.50 -21.60
C CYS A 490 14.94 -11.60 -20.43
N ALA A 491 14.81 -12.80 -19.87
CA ALA A 491 14.06 -13.04 -18.64
C ALA A 491 15.02 -13.08 -17.44
N ASN A 492 14.59 -12.55 -16.29
CA ASN A 492 15.35 -12.53 -15.03
C ASN A 492 16.74 -11.85 -15.13
N CYS A 493 16.88 -10.90 -16.04
CA CYS A 493 18.09 -10.10 -16.22
C CYS A 493 18.01 -8.72 -15.56
N TRP A 494 17.01 -8.55 -14.70
CA TRP A 494 16.73 -7.31 -14.00
C TRP A 494 16.52 -7.59 -12.52
N ALA A 495 17.04 -6.71 -11.68
CA ALA A 495 16.78 -6.68 -10.25
C ALA A 495 16.82 -5.23 -9.76
N GLU A 496 16.04 -4.97 -8.72
CA GLU A 496 15.99 -3.68 -8.08
C GLU A 496 16.24 -3.81 -6.58
N SER A 497 16.94 -2.83 -6.02
CA SER A 497 17.10 -2.68 -4.57
C SER A 497 16.97 -1.22 -4.17
N TRP A 498 16.57 -1.03 -2.92
CA TRP A 498 16.38 0.27 -2.29
C TRP A 498 17.13 0.30 -0.96
N GLU A 499 17.71 1.44 -0.63
CA GLU A 499 18.31 1.70 0.67
C GLU A 499 18.17 3.16 1.09
N THR A 500 18.38 3.41 2.38
CA THR A 500 18.47 4.77 2.93
C THR A 500 19.93 5.17 2.98
N ILE A 501 20.27 6.32 2.40
CA ILE A 501 21.61 6.88 2.48
C ILE A 501 21.71 7.78 3.70
N GLY A 502 22.67 7.46 4.58
CA GLY A 502 22.83 8.16 5.85
C GLY A 502 21.78 7.75 6.89
N GLU A 503 21.44 8.67 7.79
CA GLU A 503 20.46 8.45 8.85
C GLU A 503 19.23 9.34 8.59
N PRO A 504 18.00 8.80 8.68
CA PRO A 504 16.79 9.61 8.55
C PRO A 504 16.68 10.60 9.72
N GLU A 505 16.21 11.81 9.43
CA GLU A 505 15.84 12.79 10.46
C GLU A 505 14.36 12.62 10.82
N ILE A 506 14.08 12.12 12.02
CA ILE A 506 12.70 11.98 12.53
C ILE A 506 12.34 13.18 13.39
N MET A 507 11.27 13.88 13.02
CA MET A 507 10.75 15.05 13.75
C MET A 507 9.34 14.78 14.27
N GLY A 508 8.98 15.40 15.39
CA GLY A 508 7.65 15.22 16.02
C GLY A 508 7.46 13.89 16.76
N GLY A 509 8.43 12.97 16.71
CA GLY A 509 8.39 11.68 17.38
C GLY A 509 7.72 10.59 16.54
N THR A 510 7.23 9.55 17.20
CA THR A 510 6.49 8.44 16.59
C THR A 510 5.14 8.27 17.29
N TYR A 511 4.18 7.66 16.57
CA TYR A 511 2.88 7.29 17.12
C TYR A 511 2.57 5.83 16.84
N ARG A 512 1.62 5.26 17.60
CA ARG A 512 1.29 3.85 17.56
C ARG A 512 -0.05 3.62 16.88
N VAL A 513 -0.10 2.60 16.04
CA VAL A 513 -1.32 2.10 15.40
C VAL A 513 -1.56 0.66 15.86
N PRO A 514 -2.46 0.45 16.85
CA PRO A 514 -2.72 -0.86 17.42
C PRO A 514 -3.30 -1.85 16.41
N GLU A 515 -2.86 -3.10 16.47
CA GLU A 515 -3.45 -4.21 15.70
C GLU A 515 -4.57 -4.85 16.53
N ARG A 516 -5.82 -4.46 16.26
CA ARG A 516 -6.99 -4.89 17.03
C ARG A 516 -7.83 -5.86 16.20
N ILE A 517 -7.89 -7.12 16.59
CA ILE A 517 -8.62 -8.16 15.85
C ILE A 517 -10.13 -8.07 16.16
N GLY A 518 -10.97 -8.07 15.13
CA GLY A 518 -12.43 -8.22 15.22
C GLY A 518 -13.20 -6.96 15.64
N GLU A 519 -12.69 -5.78 15.27
CA GLU A 519 -13.19 -4.47 15.65
C GLU A 519 -14.47 -3.95 14.98
#